data_AF-A0A1Z4LT07-F1
#
_entry.id   AF-A0A1Z4LT07-F1
#
_cell.length_a   1.000
_cell.length_b   1.000
_cell.length_c   1.000
_cell.angle_alpha   90.00
_cell.angle_beta   90.00
_cell.angle_gamma   90.00
#
_symmetry.space_group_name_H-M   'P 1'
#
loop_
_entity.id
_entity.type
_entity.pdbx_description
1 polymer ?
#
loop_
_entity_poly.entity_id
_entity_poly.type
_entity_poly.pdbx_seq_one_letter_code
_entity_poly.pdbx_strand_id
1 'polypeptide(L)'
;MFEPLEPKEFCSKWIPIKSDKKPGEYGYRKECCKLLALLTGYNETSCSNWLSTPSDIPNLVPLYLRSVDILWQIQEVLPSQVNNFKE
;
A
#
# COMPACT_ATOMS: atom_id res chain seq x y z
N MET A 1 -11.00 16.48 -2.00
CA MET A 1 -11.01 15.09 -1.47
C MET A 1 -9.89 14.35 -2.19
N PHE A 2 -9.03 13.61 -1.49
CA PHE A 2 -7.96 12.87 -2.18
C PHE A 2 -8.57 11.80 -3.09
N GLU A 3 -8.02 11.64 -4.28
CA GLU A 3 -8.48 10.60 -5.21
C GLU A 3 -8.23 9.21 -4.59
N PRO A 4 -9.19 8.27 -4.68
CA PRO A 4 -8.97 6.88 -4.31
C PRO A 4 -7.68 6.32 -4.93
N LEU A 5 -7.06 5.34 -4.26
CA LEU A 5 -5.92 4.60 -4.80
C LEU A 5 -6.21 3.11 -4.73
N GLU A 6 -6.27 2.47 -5.89
CA GLU A 6 -6.65 1.07 -5.94
C GLU A 6 -5.55 0.16 -5.37
N PRO A 7 -5.89 -0.98 -4.74
CA PRO A 7 -4.90 -1.89 -4.15
C PRO A 7 -3.79 -2.32 -5.12
N LYS A 8 -4.13 -2.51 -6.41
CA LYS A 8 -3.17 -2.88 -7.45
C LYS A 8 -2.16 -1.75 -7.72
N GLU A 9 -2.64 -0.51 -7.78
CA GLU A 9 -1.80 0.67 -8.01
C GLU A 9 -0.90 0.92 -6.80
N PHE A 10 -1.47 0.87 -5.59
CA PHE A 10 -0.73 0.96 -4.33
C PHE A 10 0.41 -0.05 -4.28
N CYS A 11 0.13 -1.31 -4.60
CA CYS A 11 1.15 -2.36 -4.62
C CYS A 11 2.22 -2.13 -5.69
N SER A 12 1.84 -1.68 -6.89
CA SER A 12 2.82 -1.43 -7.97
C SER A 12 3.83 -0.35 -7.62
N LYS A 13 3.44 0.59 -6.76
CA LYS A 13 4.31 1.65 -6.27
C LYS A 13 5.19 1.17 -5.11
N TRP A 14 4.59 0.54 -4.09
CA TRP A 14 5.26 0.32 -2.82
C TRP A 14 5.95 -1.03 -2.69
N ILE A 15 5.49 -2.07 -3.38
CA ILE A 15 6.13 -3.38 -3.29
C ILE A 15 7.56 -3.34 -3.80
N PRO A 16 7.91 -2.72 -4.94
CA PRO A 16 9.31 -2.62 -5.39
C PRO A 16 10.23 -1.83 -4.46
N ILE A 17 9.67 -1.00 -3.58
CA ILE A 17 10.42 -0.18 -2.61
C ILE A 17 10.59 -0.96 -1.29
N LYS A 18 9.54 -1.65 -0.84
CA LYS A 18 9.51 -2.40 0.42
C LYS A 18 10.04 -3.83 0.28
N SER A 19 10.12 -4.34 -0.94
CA SER A 19 10.52 -5.69 -1.31
C SER A 19 11.31 -5.62 -2.62
N ASP A 20 12.30 -6.49 -2.82
CA ASP A 20 13.01 -6.60 -4.10
C ASP A 20 12.16 -7.23 -5.22
N LYS A 21 10.82 -7.16 -5.12
CA LYS A 21 9.86 -7.80 -6.02
C LYS A 21 9.19 -6.79 -6.95
N LYS A 22 9.12 -7.11 -8.23
CA LYS A 22 8.51 -6.27 -9.27
C LYS A 22 7.20 -6.86 -9.81
N PRO A 23 6.29 -6.03 -10.35
CA PRO A 23 5.09 -6.53 -11.02
C PRO A 23 5.44 -7.56 -12.10
N GLY A 24 4.78 -8.72 -12.05
CA GLY A 24 5.04 -9.83 -12.97
C GLY A 24 6.03 -10.88 -12.47
N GLU A 25 6.78 -10.60 -11.40
CA GLU A 25 7.69 -11.58 -10.81
C GLU A 25 6.98 -12.60 -9.91
N TYR A 26 7.54 -13.81 -9.85
CA TYR A 26 7.09 -14.82 -8.89
C TYR A 26 7.22 -14.29 -7.45
N GLY A 27 6.10 -14.38 -6.72
CA GLY A 27 5.98 -13.90 -5.34
C GLY A 27 5.49 -12.46 -5.19
N TYR A 28 5.49 -11.64 -6.25
CA TYR A 28 5.01 -10.24 -6.17
C TYR A 28 3.58 -10.16 -5.62
N ARG A 29 2.67 -10.99 -6.14
CA ARG A 29 1.28 -11.01 -5.68
C ARG A 29 1.16 -11.40 -4.20
N LYS A 30 2.00 -12.31 -3.72
CA LYS A 30 2.00 -12.72 -2.31
C LYS A 30 2.43 -11.57 -1.41
N GLU A 31 3.46 -10.82 -1.81
CA GLU A 31 3.90 -9.63 -1.08
C GLU A 31 2.84 -8.52 -1.10
N CYS A 32 2.12 -8.35 -2.22
CA CYS A 32 0.95 -7.46 -2.28
C CYS A 32 -0.10 -7.84 -1.22
N CYS A 33 -0.51 -9.12 -1.19
CA CYS A 33 -1.52 -9.59 -0.25
C CYS A 33 -1.09 -9.40 1.21
N LYS A 34 0.16 -9.73 1.55
CA LYS A 34 0.70 -9.52 2.90
C LYS A 34 0.68 -8.05 3.31
N LEU A 35 1.14 -7.16 2.42
CA LEU A 35 1.19 -5.73 2.71
C LEU A 35 -0.21 -5.15 2.91
N LEU A 36 -1.14 -5.50 2.03
CA LEU A 36 -2.54 -5.08 2.14
C LEU A 36 -3.19 -5.62 3.42
N ALA A 37 -2.97 -6.90 3.75
CA ALA A 37 -3.50 -7.50 4.97
C ALA A 37 -2.96 -6.80 6.22
N LEU A 38 -1.65 -6.53 6.26
CA LEU A 38 -1.01 -5.81 7.35
C LEU A 38 -1.59 -4.41 7.54
N LEU A 39 -1.79 -3.66 6.45
CA LEU A 39 -2.25 -2.28 6.53
C LEU A 39 -3.75 -2.17 6.84
N THR A 40 -4.57 -3.04 6.26
CA THR A 40 -6.04 -2.91 6.28
C THR A 40 -6.70 -3.76 7.36
N GLY A 41 -5.98 -4.73 7.94
CA GLY A 41 -6.53 -5.68 8.92
C GLY A 41 -7.39 -6.80 8.30
N TYR A 42 -7.58 -6.80 6.98
CA TYR A 42 -8.26 -7.90 6.28
C TYR A 42 -7.31 -9.10 6.09
N ASN A 43 -7.88 -10.28 5.87
CA ASN A 43 -7.07 -11.47 5.60
C ASN A 43 -6.46 -11.44 4.18
N GLU A 44 -5.38 -12.21 3.97
CA GLU A 44 -4.69 -12.28 2.68
C GLU A 44 -5.58 -12.80 1.54
N THR A 45 -6.57 -13.65 1.83
CA THR A 45 -7.51 -14.16 0.83
C THR A 45 -8.40 -13.04 0.28
N SER A 46 -8.98 -12.21 1.15
CA SER A 46 -9.75 -11.03 0.76
C SER A 46 -8.87 -10.06 -0.04
N CYS A 47 -7.65 -9.82 0.42
CA CYS A 47 -6.70 -8.97 -0.30
C CYS A 47 -6.32 -9.53 -1.68
N SER A 48 -6.18 -10.85 -1.80
CA SER A 48 -5.98 -11.51 -3.09
C SER A 48 -7.18 -11.30 -4.01
N ASN A 49 -8.41 -11.44 -3.50
CA ASN A 49 -9.61 -11.22 -4.30
C ASN A 49 -9.66 -9.79 -4.84
N TRP A 50 -9.32 -8.78 -4.06
CA TRP A 50 -9.25 -7.39 -4.51
C TRP A 50 -8.30 -7.16 -5.70
N LEU A 51 -7.17 -7.89 -5.73
CA LEU A 51 -6.20 -7.80 -6.82
C LEU A 51 -6.68 -8.48 -8.11
N SER A 52 -7.72 -9.32 -8.03
CA SER A 52 -8.36 -9.98 -9.20
C SER A 52 -9.67 -9.32 -9.59
N THR A 53 -10.44 -8.87 -8.60
CA THR A 53 -11.84 -8.46 -8.71
C THR A 53 -12.02 -7.15 -7.93
N PRO A 54 -11.88 -5.99 -8.59
CA PRO A 54 -11.95 -4.69 -7.91
C PRO A 54 -13.31 -4.39 -7.28
N SER A 55 -14.40 -5.03 -7.73
CA SER A 55 -15.74 -4.82 -7.17
C SER A 55 -15.90 -5.27 -5.72
N ASP A 56 -15.01 -6.13 -5.23
CA ASP A 56 -15.08 -6.70 -3.87
C ASP A 56 -14.36 -5.82 -2.83
N ILE A 57 -13.80 -4.68 -3.27
CA ILE A 57 -13.04 -3.78 -2.41
C ILE A 57 -14.02 -2.92 -1.59
N PRO A 58 -13.94 -2.93 -0.25
CA PRO A 58 -14.71 -2.02 0.57
C PRO A 58 -14.37 -0.56 0.26
N ASN A 59 -15.38 0.29 0.09
CA ASN A 59 -15.23 1.70 -0.35
C ASN A 59 -14.18 2.52 0.42
N LEU A 60 -13.93 2.21 1.69
CA LEU A 60 -12.97 2.94 2.52
C LEU A 60 -11.51 2.52 2.25
N VAL A 61 -11.28 1.30 1.75
CA VAL A 61 -9.93 0.76 1.53
C VAL A 61 -9.13 1.64 0.55
N PRO A 62 -9.63 2.04 -0.63
CA PRO A 62 -8.87 2.89 -1.54
C PRO A 62 -8.53 4.28 -0.97
N LEU A 63 -9.42 4.85 -0.15
CA LEU A 63 -9.17 6.14 0.52
C LEU A 63 -8.12 6.02 1.62
N TYR A 64 -8.16 4.92 2.36
CA TYR A 64 -7.15 4.60 3.37
C TYR A 64 -5.78 4.36 2.73
N LEU A 65 -5.71 3.57 1.65
CA LEU A 65 -4.46 3.33 0.91
C LEU A 65 -3.87 4.62 0.35
N ARG A 66 -4.70 5.54 -0.16
CA ARG A 66 -4.24 6.88 -0.56
C ARG A 66 -3.63 7.65 0.62
N SER A 67 -4.22 7.55 1.80
CA SER A 67 -3.71 8.24 2.99
C SER A 67 -2.34 7.70 3.40
N VAL A 68 -2.17 6.37 3.38
CA VAL A 68 -0.87 5.72 3.63
C VAL A 68 0.16 6.10 2.56
N ASP A 69 -0.24 6.11 1.29
CA ASP A 69 0.61 6.51 0.16
C ASP A 69 1.18 7.92 0.34
N ILE A 70 0.33 8.87 0.76
CA ILE A 70 0.76 10.26 1.03
C ILE A 70 1.72 10.30 2.22
N LEU A 71 1.41 9.61 3.32
CA LEU A 71 2.27 9.58 4.51
C LEU A 71 3.67 9.03 4.20
N TRP A 72 3.76 7.94 3.43
CA TRP A 72 5.05 7.38 3.05
C TRP A 72 5.80 8.26 2.05
N GLN A 73 5.12 8.92 1.11
CA GLN A 73 5.78 9.91 0.24
C GLN A 73 6.35 11.08 1.04
N ILE A 74 5.61 11.56 2.05
CA ILE A 74 6.11 12.61 2.94
C ILE A 74 7.38 12.12 3.65
N GLN A 75 7.41 10.88 4.14
CA GLN A 75 8.61 10.30 4.77
C GLN A 75 9.81 10.22 3.83
N GLU A 76 9.62 9.95 2.54
CA GLU A 76 10.70 9.94 1.54
C GLU A 76 11.25 11.35 1.26
N VAL A 77 10.44 12.39 1.41
CA VAL A 77 10.82 13.79 1.15
C VAL A 77 11.42 14.45 2.40
N LEU A 78 10.96 14.08 3.59
CA LEU A 78 11.42 14.69 4.83
C LEU A 78 12.90 14.36 5.07
N PRO A 79 13.75 15.37 5.29
CA PRO A 79 15.14 15.13 5.65
C PRO A 79 15.20 14.40 7.00
N SER A 80 16.13 13.47 7.14
CA SER A 80 16.36 12.62 8.33
C SER A 80 16.55 13.39 9.66
N GLN A 81 16.62 14.72 9.61
CA GLN A 81 16.90 15.65 10.71
C GLN A 81 15.65 16.21 11.42
N VAL A 82 14.42 15.99 10.92
CA VAL A 82 13.20 16.56 11.55
C VAL A 82 12.81 15.86 12.86
N ASN A 83 13.45 14.74 13.22
CA ASN A 83 13.20 14.02 14.48
C ASN A 83 13.91 14.62 15.72
N ASN A 84 14.58 15.78 15.59
CA ASN A 84 15.30 16.43 16.70
C ASN A 84 14.53 17.59 17.36
N PHE A 85 13.24 17.80 17.06
CA PHE A 85 12.39 18.65 17.89
C PHE A 85 11.99 17.90 19.16
N LYS A 86 12.96 17.67 20.04
CA LYS A 86 12.71 17.42 21.46
C LYS A 86 12.61 18.80 22.12
N GLU A 87 11.42 19.13 22.62
CA GLU A 87 11.25 20.14 23.67
C GLU A 87 11.88 19.67 24.98
#